data_AF-A0A8C9A2C7-F1
#
_entry.id   AF-A0A8C9A2C7-F1
#
_cell.length_a   1.000
_cell.length_b   1.000
_cell.length_c   1.000
_cell.angle_alpha   90.00
_cell.angle_beta   90.00
_cell.angle_gamma   90.00
#
_symmetry.space_group_name_H-M   'P 1'
#
loop_
_entity.id
_entity.type
_entity.pdbx_description
1 polymer ?
#
loop_
_entity_poly.entity_id
_entity_poly.type
_entity_poly.pdbx_seq_one_letter_code
_entity_poly.pdbx_strand_id
1 'polypeptide(L)'
;MLTITDFTNILHRCYKSPMVQIYELEEHKIETWGELYLQETFKPLVAISPDASLFDAVYSSVKHKIHRLPVIDPISGNALYILTHQRTLKFLLLFTSDRLILLQFLFLCEEIDAQED
;
A
#
# COMPACT_ATOMS: atom_id res chain seq x y z
N MET A 1 -2.57 4.06 5.36
CA MET A 1 -2.81 4.84 4.12
C MET A 1 -4.14 4.35 3.57
N LEU A 2 -5.05 5.23 3.18
CA LEU A 2 -6.31 4.80 2.58
C LEU A 2 -6.10 4.36 1.12
N THR A 3 -6.55 3.15 0.79
CA THR A 3 -6.34 2.45 -0.47
C THR A 3 -7.61 1.73 -0.92
N ILE A 4 -7.58 1.14 -2.11
CA ILE A 4 -8.70 0.35 -2.63
C ILE A 4 -8.97 -0.87 -1.73
N THR A 5 -7.94 -1.46 -1.10
CA THR A 5 -8.11 -2.56 -0.14
C THR A 5 -8.98 -2.14 1.04
N ASP A 6 -8.82 -0.92 1.55
CA ASP A 6 -9.68 -0.39 2.61
C ASP A 6 -11.13 -0.26 2.13
N PHE A 7 -11.34 0.20 0.90
CA PHE A 7 -12.69 0.26 0.31
C PHE A 7 -13.34 -1.12 0.18
N THR A 8 -12.61 -2.12 -0.33
CA THR A 8 -13.11 -3.50 -0.41
C THR A 8 -13.45 -4.06 0.97
N ASN A 9 -12.62 -3.79 1.97
CA ASN A 9 -12.86 -4.21 3.35
C ASN A 9 -14.09 -3.52 3.96
N ILE A 10 -14.30 -2.24 3.67
CA ILE A 10 -15.47 -1.48 4.14
C ILE A 10 -16.73 -2.06 3.49
N LEU A 11 -16.70 -2.25 2.17
CA LEU A 11 -17.82 -2.86 1.44
C LEU A 11 -18.16 -4.25 2.00
N HIS A 12 -17.18 -5.11 2.25
CA HIS A 12 -17.42 -6.44 2.79
C HIS A 12 -18.08 -6.40 4.19
N ARG A 13 -17.78 -5.37 5.00
CA ARG A 13 -18.40 -5.23 6.34
C ARG A 13 -19.83 -4.69 6.27
N CYS A 14 -20.05 -3.67 5.44
CA CYS A 14 -21.32 -2.97 5.33
C CYS A 14 -22.33 -3.70 4.46
N TYR A 15 -21.87 -4.53 3.51
CA TYR A 15 -22.75 -5.31 2.66
C TYR A 15 -23.36 -6.48 3.43
N LYS A 16 -24.66 -6.42 3.69
CA LYS A 16 -25.43 -7.49 4.37
C LYS A 16 -26.29 -8.31 3.41
N SER A 17 -26.93 -7.68 2.43
CA SER A 17 -27.86 -8.33 1.50
C SER A 17 -28.02 -7.52 0.21
N PRO A 18 -28.24 -8.16 -0.96
CA PRO A 18 -28.44 -7.46 -2.24
C PRO A 18 -29.64 -6.52 -2.26
N MET A 19 -30.60 -6.71 -1.34
CA MET A 19 -31.85 -5.95 -1.29
C MET A 19 -31.81 -4.76 -0.31
N VAL A 20 -30.68 -4.55 0.38
CA VAL A 20 -30.52 -3.46 1.35
C VAL A 20 -29.48 -2.48 0.81
N GLN A 21 -29.87 -1.22 0.64
CA GLN A 21 -28.92 -0.15 0.31
C GLN A 21 -27.94 0.06 1.46
N ILE A 22 -26.68 0.35 1.14
CA ILE A 22 -25.60 0.48 2.10
C ILE A 22 -25.56 1.92 2.66
N TYR A 23 -26.58 2.32 3.41
CA TYR A 23 -26.68 3.67 3.98
C TYR A 23 -25.50 4.02 4.90
N GLU A 24 -24.99 3.02 5.64
CA GLU A 24 -23.84 3.18 6.52
C GLU A 24 -22.58 3.66 5.77
N LEU A 25 -22.41 3.32 4.49
CA LEU A 25 -21.23 3.72 3.73
C LEU A 25 -21.18 5.23 3.49
N GLU A 26 -22.34 5.87 3.28
CA GLU A 26 -22.44 7.29 2.94
C GLU A 26 -22.36 8.21 4.17
N GLU A 27 -22.73 7.71 5.36
CA GLU A 27 -22.76 8.51 6.59
C GLU A 27 -21.40 8.61 7.31
N HIS A 28 -20.52 7.61 7.14
CA HIS A 28 -19.25 7.54 7.89
C HIS A 28 -18.12 8.36 7.24
N LYS A 29 -17.28 8.99 8.07
CA LYS A 29 -16.04 9.67 7.66
C LYS A 29 -14.86 8.70 7.66
N ILE A 30 -13.78 9.06 6.94
CA ILE A 30 -12.52 8.28 6.92
C ILE A 30 -11.98 8.07 8.35
N GLU A 31 -12.09 9.08 9.21
CA GLU A 31 -11.64 9.03 10.61
C GLU A 31 -12.40 7.96 11.41
N THR A 32 -13.73 7.91 11.27
CA THR A 32 -14.58 6.93 11.97
C THR A 32 -14.36 5.50 11.47
N TRP A 33 -14.07 5.31 10.18
CA TRP A 33 -13.62 4.00 9.68
C TRP A 33 -12.29 3.61 10.31
N GLY A 34 -11.33 4.53 10.35
CA GLY A 34 -10.04 4.34 10.99
C GLY A 34 -10.19 3.78 12.41
N GLU A 35 -11.03 4.38 13.26
CA GLU A 35 -11.26 3.91 14.63
C GLU A 35 -11.86 2.49 14.69
N LEU A 36 -12.81 2.16 13.81
CA LEU A 36 -13.42 0.82 13.72
C LEU A 36 -12.42 -0.26 13.24
N TYR A 37 -11.46 0.09 12.40
CA TYR A 37 -10.41 -0.83 11.92
C TYR A 37 -9.21 -0.94 12.89
N LEU A 38 -8.86 0.17 13.54
CA LEU A 38 -7.69 0.26 14.42
C LEU A 38 -7.84 -0.59 15.70
N GLN A 39 -9.06 -0.98 16.08
CA GLN A 39 -9.26 -1.92 17.19
C GLN A 39 -8.86 -3.36 16.86
N GLU A 40 -8.85 -3.77 15.59
CA GLU A 40 -8.58 -5.16 15.20
C GLU A 40 -7.15 -5.38 14.70
N THR A 41 -6.52 -4.39 14.02
CA THR A 41 -5.12 -4.47 13.59
C THR A 41 -4.45 -3.10 13.49
N PHE A 42 -3.69 -2.69 14.50
CA PHE A 42 -2.88 -1.47 14.42
C PHE A 42 -1.66 -1.71 13.51
N LYS A 43 -1.73 -1.27 12.25
CA LYS A 43 -0.58 -1.21 11.35
C LYS A 43 -0.05 0.23 11.28
N PRO A 44 1.08 0.56 11.92
CA PRO A 44 1.65 1.91 11.85
C PRO A 44 1.98 2.27 10.40
N LEU A 45 1.84 3.56 10.07
CA LEU A 45 2.20 4.05 8.74
C LEU A 45 3.71 3.88 8.53
N VAL A 46 4.07 3.08 7.53
CA VAL A 46 5.47 2.93 7.10
C VAL A 46 5.73 3.97 6.02
N ALA A 47 6.77 4.77 6.21
CA ALA A 47 7.22 5.80 5.28
C ALA A 47 8.74 5.75 5.11
N ILE A 48 9.25 6.39 4.06
CA ILE A 48 10.69 6.46 3.78
C ILE A 48 11.14 7.89 3.49
N SER A 49 12.38 8.23 3.87
CA SER A 49 13.00 9.50 3.52
C SER A 49 13.32 9.58 2.02
N PRO A 50 13.21 10.76 1.37
CA PRO A 50 13.67 10.94 0.00
C PRO A 50 15.16 10.63 -0.21
N ASP A 51 15.99 10.73 0.83
CA ASP A 51 17.43 10.47 0.76
C ASP A 51 17.78 8.97 0.90
N ALA A 52 16.80 8.12 1.16
CA ALA A 52 17.01 6.68 1.31
C ALA A 52 17.23 6.00 -0.05
N SER A 53 17.91 4.84 -0.04
CA SER A 53 18.17 4.11 -1.27
C SER A 53 16.91 3.45 -1.84
N LEU A 54 16.90 3.20 -3.15
CA LEU A 54 15.83 2.43 -3.79
C LEU A 54 15.74 1.01 -3.20
N PHE A 55 16.88 0.42 -2.82
CA PHE A 55 16.92 -0.89 -2.16
C PHE A 55 16.14 -0.88 -0.84
N ASP A 56 16.35 0.14 0.00
CA ASP A 56 15.63 0.27 1.27
C ASP A 56 14.12 0.45 1.06
N ALA A 57 13.75 1.21 0.02
CA ALA A 57 12.34 1.42 -0.35
C ALA A 57 11.66 0.09 -0.74
N VAL A 58 12.36 -0.72 -1.55
CA VAL A 58 11.89 -2.03 -1.97
C VAL A 58 11.79 -2.98 -0.79
N TYR A 59 12.87 -3.08 -0.01
CA TYR A 59 12.94 -3.96 1.15
C TYR A 59 11.84 -3.64 2.16
N SER A 60 11.62 -2.34 2.44
CA SER A 60 10.54 -1.88 3.31
C SER A 60 9.17 -2.27 2.75
N SER A 61 8.94 -2.08 1.45
CA SER A 61 7.67 -2.43 0.81
C SER A 61 7.35 -3.93 0.90
N VAL A 62 8.37 -4.78 0.72
CA VAL A 62 8.26 -6.24 0.82
C VAL A 62 8.03 -6.67 2.26
N LYS A 63 8.88 -6.20 3.18
CA LYS A 63 8.83 -6.54 4.61
C LYS A 63 7.49 -6.20 5.24
N HIS A 64 6.92 -5.05 4.87
CA HIS A 64 5.65 -4.59 5.42
C HIS A 64 4.44 -5.01 4.58
N LYS A 65 4.66 -5.74 3.48
CA LYS A 65 3.62 -6.19 2.54
C LYS A 65 2.71 -5.03 2.10
N ILE A 66 3.34 -3.95 1.61
CA ILE A 66 2.64 -2.76 1.13
C ILE A 66 2.94 -2.52 -0.35
N HIS A 67 1.90 -2.21 -1.12
CA HIS A 67 2.05 -1.87 -2.54
C HIS A 67 2.36 -0.39 -2.78
N ARG A 68 2.19 0.43 -1.74
CA ARG A 68 2.31 1.90 -1.79
C ARG A 68 3.13 2.35 -0.60
N LEU A 69 4.35 2.84 -0.87
CA LEU A 69 5.26 3.38 0.13
C LEU A 69 5.31 4.92 0.00
N PRO A 70 4.84 5.67 1.00
CA PRO A 70 4.93 7.13 0.99
C PRO A 70 6.37 7.58 1.24
N VAL A 71 6.82 8.54 0.43
CA VAL A 71 8.08 9.25 0.60
C VAL A 71 7.77 10.57 1.31
N ILE A 72 8.31 10.73 2.52
CA ILE A 72 8.03 11.88 3.39
C ILE A 72 9.35 12.57 3.73
N ASP A 73 9.41 13.89 3.58
CA ASP A 73 10.56 14.66 4.05
C ASP A 73 10.60 14.63 5.59
N PRO A 74 11.67 14.10 6.22
CA PRO A 74 11.78 14.05 7.67
C PRO A 74 11.88 15.44 8.32
N ILE A 75 12.31 16.47 7.59
CA ILE A 75 12.51 17.82 8.14
C ILE A 75 11.18 18.58 8.15
N SER A 76 10.49 18.67 7.01
CA SER A 76 9.26 19.43 6.90
C SER A 76 8.00 18.62 7.24
N GLY A 77 8.07 17.29 7.24
CA GLY A 77 6.92 16.39 7.37
C GLY A 77 6.03 16.30 6.12
N ASN A 78 6.47 16.87 4.98
CA ASN A 78 5.66 16.89 3.77
C ASN A 78 5.71 15.54 3.05
N ALA A 79 4.55 15.07 2.58
CA ALA A 79 4.47 13.93 1.67
C ALA A 79 4.89 14.38 0.27
N LEU A 80 6.05 13.89 -0.18
CA LEU A 80 6.64 14.26 -1.47
C LEU A 80 6.13 13.37 -2.60
N TYR A 81 5.97 12.07 -2.34
CA TYR A 81 5.62 11.09 -3.37
C TYR A 81 5.00 9.82 -2.80
N ILE A 82 4.30 9.05 -3.64
CA ILE A 82 3.87 7.68 -3.33
C ILE A 82 4.58 6.75 -4.31
N LEU A 83 5.54 5.99 -3.79
CA LEU A 83 6.25 4.97 -4.52
C LEU A 83 5.38 3.71 -4.62
N THR A 84 5.37 3.07 -5.78
CA THR A 84 4.60 1.85 -6.05
C THR A 84 5.49 0.84 -6.75
N HIS A 85 5.27 -0.45 -6.52
CA HIS A 85 5.98 -1.53 -7.22
C HIS A 85 6.02 -1.33 -8.73
N GLN A 86 4.89 -0.99 -9.35
CA GLN A 86 4.79 -0.78 -10.80
C GLN A 86 5.75 0.33 -11.30
N ARG A 87 5.88 1.43 -10.55
CA ARG A 87 6.75 2.55 -10.93
C ARG A 87 8.22 2.23 -10.68
N THR A 88 8.53 1.55 -9.58
CA THR A 88 9.87 1.04 -9.30
C THR A 88 10.33 0.09 -10.40
N LEU A 89 9.48 -0.85 -10.81
CA LEU A 89 9.76 -1.78 -11.92
C LEU A 89 9.98 -1.06 -13.25
N LYS A 90 9.10 -0.09 -13.60
CA LYS A 90 9.28 0.73 -14.82
C LYS A 90 10.59 1.50 -14.80
N PHE A 91 10.96 2.06 -13.65
CA PHE A 91 12.24 2.74 -13.48
C PHE A 91 13.41 1.77 -13.70
N LEU A 92 13.40 0.61 -13.03
CA LEU A 92 14.43 -0.41 -13.21
C LEU A 92 14.52 -0.89 -14.66
N LEU A 93 13.40 -1.06 -15.36
CA LEU A 93 13.36 -1.45 -16.77
C LEU A 93 14.01 -0.42 -17.69
N LEU A 94 13.84 0.87 -17.39
CA LEU A 94 14.40 1.95 -18.21
C LEU A 94 15.90 2.13 -18.01
N PHE A 95 16.39 1.91 -16.79
CA PHE A 95 17.77 2.24 -16.41
C PHE A 95 18.69 1.01 -16.24
N THR A 96 18.14 -0.20 -16.24
CA THR A 96 18.91 -1.45 -16.11
C THR A 96 18.85 -2.25 -17.41
N SER A 97 20.01 -2.61 -17.97
CA SER A 97 20.07 -3.48 -19.17
C SER A 97 19.83 -4.97 -18.87
N ASP A 98 19.77 -5.31 -17.58
CA ASP A 98 19.84 -6.67 -17.08
C ASP A 98 18.44 -7.21 -16.73
N ARG A 99 17.92 -8.12 -17.55
CA ARG A 99 16.58 -8.69 -17.39
C ARG A 99 16.45 -9.59 -16.15
N LEU A 100 17.56 -10.08 -15.60
CA LEU A 100 17.55 -10.92 -14.40
C LEU A 100 17.04 -10.15 -13.16
N ILE A 101 17.41 -8.88 -13.02
CA ILE A 101 16.98 -8.05 -11.89
C ILE A 101 15.46 -7.82 -11.94
N LEU A 102 14.90 -7.67 -13.14
CA LEU A 102 13.46 -7.54 -13.34
C LEU A 102 12.70 -8.83 -12.98
N LEU A 103 13.24 -9.99 -13.35
CA LEU A 103 12.63 -11.29 -13.02
C LEU A 103 12.67 -11.59 -11.53
N GLN A 104 13.78 -11.29 -10.85
CA GLN A 104 13.88 -11.45 -9.39
C GLN A 104 12.87 -10.56 -8.65
N PHE A 105 12.65 -9.35 -9.15
CA PHE A 105 11.72 -8.41 -8.55
C PHE A 105 10.25 -8.79 -8.80
N LEU A 106 9.93 -9.26 -10.00
CA LEU A 106 8.60 -9.78 -10.33
C LEU A 106 8.25 -11.00 -9.46
N PHE A 107 9.20 -11.93 -9.29
CA PHE A 107 9.01 -13.10 -8.43
C PHE A 107 8.75 -12.70 -6.96
N LEU A 108 9.51 -11.73 -6.46
CA LEU A 108 9.32 -11.20 -5.10
C LEU A 108 7.96 -10.50 -4.94
N CYS A 109 7.41 -9.90 -6.00
CA CYS A 109 6.06 -9.32 -5.98
C CYS A 109 4.97 -10.39 -6.00
N GLU A 110 5.13 -11.44 -6.81
CA GLU A 110 4.18 -12.56 -6.85
C GLU A 110 4.13 -13.32 -5.50
N GLU A 111 5.26 -13.45 -4.79
CA GLU A 111 5.28 -14.00 -3.43
C GLU A 111 4.54 -13.13 -2.40
N ILE A 112 4.46 -11.81 -2.61
CA ILE A 112 3.68 -10.92 -1.75
C ILE A 112 2.18 -11.14 -1.97
N ASP A 113 1.76 -11.32 -3.23
CA ASP A 113 0.37 -11.52 -3.61
C ASP A 113 -0.14 -12.95 -3.29
N ALA A 114 0.74 -13.97 -3.32
CA ALA A 114 0.37 -15.38 -3.12
C ALA A 114 0.14 -15.81 -1.65
N GLN A 115 0.28 -14.90 -0.69
CA GLN A 115 0.01 -15.17 0.74
C GLN A 115 -1.25 -14.48 1.27
N GLU A 116 -2.17 -14.10 0.38
CA GLU A 116 -3.42 -13.40 0.70
C GLU A 116 -4.66 -14.32 0.75
N ASP A 117 -4.47 -15.65 0.77
CA ASP A 117 -5.52 -16.67 1.06
C ASP A 117 -5.53 -17.13 2.53
#